data_AF-A0A0A6ZXM4-F1
#
_entry.id   AF-A0A0A6ZXM4-F1
#
_cell.length_a   1.000
_cell.length_b   1.000
_cell.length_c   1.000
_cell.angle_alpha   90.00
_cell.angle_beta   90.00
_cell.angle_gamma   90.00
#
_symmetry.space_group_name_H-M   'P 1'
#
loop_
_entity.id
_entity.type
_entity.pdbx_description
1 polymer ?
#
loop_
_entity_poly.entity_id
_entity_poly.type
_entity_poly.pdbx_seq_one_letter_code
_entity_poly.pdbx_strand_id
1 'polypeptide(L)' 'MIARGCPKIQINVPEDNDMVLGMYERLGYEHADVLSLGKRLIEDEEY' A
#
# COMPACT_ATOMS: atom_id res chain seq x y z
N MET A 1 7.80 14.37 -2.00
CA MET A 1 7.18 13.77 -3.21
C MET A 1 6.46 14.81 -4.07
N ILE A 2 5.69 15.73 -3.49
CA ILE A 2 5.05 16.85 -4.22
C ILE A 2 6.07 17.68 -5.01
N ALA A 3 7.25 17.94 -4.42
CA ALA A 3 8.35 18.66 -5.07
C ALA A 3 8.91 17.97 -6.34
N ARG A 4 8.55 16.70 -6.60
CA ARG A 4 8.92 15.96 -7.82
C ARG A 4 7.73 15.76 -8.77
N GLY A 5 6.59 16.41 -8.51
CA GLY A 5 5.40 16.30 -9.33
C GLY A 5 4.60 14.99 -9.14
N CYS A 6 4.81 14.27 -8.03
CA CYS A 6 4.04 13.06 -7.74
C CYS A 6 2.65 13.44 -7.19
N PRO A 7 1.55 13.16 -7.92
CA PRO A 7 0.22 13.68 -7.57
C PRO A 7 -0.54 12.79 -6.57
N LYS A 8 -0.14 11.53 -6.39
CA LYS A 8 -0.77 10.56 -5.49
C LYS A 8 0.22 9.46 -5.10
N ILE A 9 0.10 8.97 -3.87
CA ILE A 9 0.78 7.78 -3.36
C ILE A 9 -0.26 6.74 -2.93
N GLN A 10 0.07 5.46 -3.11
CA GLN A 10 -0.73 4.31 -2.68
C GLN A 10 0.17 3.33 -1.91
N ILE A 11 -0.37 2.73 -0.86
CA ILE A 11 0.36 1.85 0.05
C ILE A 11 -0.51 0.61 0.29
N ASN A 12 0.07 -0.59 0.08
CA ASN A 12 -0.61 -1.83 0.45
C ASN A 12 -0.34 -2.13 1.92
N VAL A 13 -1.39 -2.37 2.68
CA VAL A 13 -1.33 -2.75 4.11
C VAL A 13 -2.05 -4.08 4.31
N PRO A 14 -1.70 -4.88 5.33
CA PRO A 14 -2.45 -6.09 5.67
C PRO A 14 -3.90 -5.75 6.01
N GLU A 15 -4.85 -6.50 5.46
CA GLU A 15 -6.29 -6.27 5.62
C GLU A 15 -6.74 -6.42 7.08
N ASP A 16 -6.26 -7.44 7.77
CA ASP A 16 -6.66 -7.75 9.16
C ASP A 16 -6.00 -6.85 10.23
N ASN A 17 -5.35 -5.75 9.83
CA ASN A 17 -4.65 -4.85 10.74
C ASN A 17 -5.38 -3.51 10.88
N ASP A 18 -6.48 -3.51 11.62
CA ASP A 18 -7.31 -2.34 11.90
C ASP A 18 -6.52 -1.17 12.52
N MET A 19 -5.49 -1.47 13.31
CA MET A 19 -4.62 -0.45 13.90
C MET A 19 -3.88 0.34 12.82
N VAL A 20 -3.30 -0.37 11.85
CA VAL A 20 -2.54 0.25 10.76
C VAL A 20 -3.48 0.96 9.79
N LEU A 21 -4.64 0.37 9.50
CA LEU A 21 -5.65 1.01 8.66
C LEU A 21 -6.10 2.36 9.25
N GLY A 22 -6.54 2.36 10.51
CA GLY A 22 -6.98 3.58 11.20
C GLY A 22 -5.87 4.62 11.43
N MET A 23 -4.59 4.20 11.45
CA MET A 23 -3.46 5.13 11.43
C MET A 23 -3.40 5.88 10.09
N TYR A 24 -3.47 5.17 8.96
CA TYR A 24 -3.39 5.78 7.63
C TYR A 24 -4.64 6.62 7.29
N GLU A 25 -5.82 6.21 7.74
CA GLU A 25 -7.05 7.01 7.60
C GLU A 25 -6.91 8.40 8.28
N ARG A 26 -6.33 8.45 9.49
CA ARG A 26 -6.08 9.72 10.19
C ARG A 26 -5.06 10.61 9.48
N LEU A 27 -4.19 10.03 8.65
CA LEU A 27 -3.24 10.75 7.80
C LEU A 27 -3.86 11.22 6.47
N GLY A 28 -5.15 10.93 6.23
CA GLY A 28 -5.88 11.32 5.02
C GLY A 28 -5.72 10.36 3.85
N TYR A 29 -5.29 9.12 4.11
CA TYR A 29 -5.36 8.06 3.11
C TYR A 29 -6.76 7.44 3.12
N GLU A 30 -7.22 7.03 1.95
CA GLU A 30 -8.54 6.43 1.77
C GLU A 30 -8.37 4.98 1.31
N HIS A 31 -9.23 4.09 1.82
CA HIS A 31 -9.30 2.72 1.34
C HIS A 31 -9.81 2.70 -0.11
N ALA A 32 -9.11 1.98 -0.97
CA ALA A 32 -9.48 1.83 -2.37
C ALA A 32 -10.19 0.49 -2.58
N ASP A 33 -11.39 0.52 -3.15
CA ASP A 33 -12.22 -0.67 -3.38
C ASP A 33 -11.81 -1.40 -4.68
N VAL A 34 -10.60 -1.97 -4.66
CA VAL A 34 -9.94 -2.59 -5.82
C VAL A 34 -9.21 -3.87 -5.43
N LEU A 35 -9.11 -4.83 -6.36
CA LEU A 35 -8.33 -6.05 -6.17
C LEU A 35 -6.85 -5.80 -6.46
N SER A 36 -5.97 -6.11 -5.50
CA SER A 36 -4.52 -6.08 -5.69
C SER A 36 -4.02 -7.46 -6.15
N LEU A 37 -3.40 -7.51 -7.33
CA LEU A 37 -2.84 -8.73 -7.92
C LEU A 37 -1.30 -8.63 -7.98
N GLY A 38 -0.60 -9.67 -7.54
CA GLY A 38 0.86 -9.74 -7.58
C GLY A 38 1.35 -11.02 -8.26
N LYS A 39 2.45 -10.94 -9.01
CA LYS A 39 3.15 -12.10 -9.59
C LYS A 39 4.65 -11.92 -9.40
N ARG A 40 5.31 -12.93 -8.81
CA ARG A 40 6.77 -12.97 -8.74
C ARG A 40 7.32 -13.26 -10.15
N LEU A 41 8.32 -12.49 -10.58
CA LEU A 41 9.01 -12.70 -11.86
C LEU A 41 10.37 -13.40 -11.70
N ILE A 42 10.94 -13.32 -10.51
CA ILE A 42 12.23 -13.91 -10.16
C ILE A 42 12.04 -14.54 -8.77
N GLU A 43 12.29 -15.85 -8.68
CA GLU A 43 12.22 -16.60 -7.42
C GLU A 43 13.24 -16.04 -6.43
N ASP A 44 12.87 -16.02 -5.16
CA ASP A 44 13.80 -15.67 -4.10
C ASP A 44 14.75 -16.86 -3.86
N GLU A 45 16.05 -16.60 -3.76
CA GLU A 45 17.01 -17.62 -3.33
C GLU A 45 16.75 -17.91 -1.83
N GLU A 46 16.24 -19.10 -1.50
CA GLU A 46 16.10 -19.55 -0.12
C GLU A 46 17.48 -19.59 0.56
N TYR A 47 17.62 -18.91 1.70
CA TYR A 47 18.76 -19.04 2.61
C TYR A 47 18.47 -20.05 3.73
#